data_AF-A0AAD7L144-F1
#
_entry.id   AF-A0AAD7L144-F1
#
_cell.length_a   1.000
_cell.length_b   1.000
_cell.length_c   1.000
_cell.angle_alpha   90.00
_cell.angle_beta   90.00
_cell.angle_gamma   90.00
#
_symmetry.space_group_name_H-M   'P 1'
#
loop_
_entity.id
_entity.type
_entity.pdbx_description
1 polymer ?
#
loop_
_entity_poly.entity_id
_entity_poly.type
_entity_poly.pdbx_seq_one_letter_code
_entity_poly.pdbx_strand_id
1 'polypeptide(L)'
;MKVLQIKGGRGPSIWDTFTHEYPEKITDGSNGDVAVDEYNRYEEDAAIMKNMNWDAYRFSISWSRILPKGKLSGGVNIEGIQYYSNLINELVANDQQPFVTLFHWDVPQALEDEYGGFLSPEIVNDFRDYGELCFKKFGDRVKHWITLNEPWGFAIGGYGGHVLPQAPGRCSDWQSLNYTGGDSSTEPYLVSHNQLLAHAAAVKVYKAKYQGISKRIDRNNVGILLVWAIDK
;
A
#
# COMPACT_ATOMS: atom_id res chain seq x y z
N MET A 1 10.04 -0.78 -4.60
CA MET A 1 8.72 -0.22 -4.21
C MET A 1 8.87 1.30 -4.08
N LYS A 2 8.28 2.11 -4.97
CA LYS A 2 8.57 3.57 -5.05
C LYS A 2 7.99 4.40 -3.87
N VAL A 3 7.04 3.84 -3.12
CA VAL A 3 6.27 4.56 -2.09
C VAL A 3 6.96 4.72 -0.73
N LEU A 4 8.06 3.99 -0.50
CA LEU A 4 8.74 3.89 0.80
C LEU A 4 9.61 5.11 1.16
N GLN A 5 9.78 6.08 0.27
CA GLN A 5 10.65 7.23 0.50
C GLN A 5 10.29 8.02 1.77
N ILE A 6 11.22 8.18 2.72
CA ILE A 6 11.00 8.85 4.02
C ILE A 6 11.09 10.37 3.84
N LYS A 7 10.01 10.98 3.35
CA LYS A 7 9.93 12.42 3.07
C LYS A 7 8.55 13.00 3.35
N GLY A 8 8.48 14.31 3.62
CA GLY A 8 7.24 15.07 3.69
C GLY A 8 6.27 14.63 4.79
N GLY A 9 6.77 14.48 6.02
CA GLY A 9 5.96 14.12 7.19
C GLY A 9 5.42 12.69 7.23
N ARG A 10 5.88 11.80 6.33
CA ARG A 10 5.56 10.37 6.34
C ARG A 10 6.05 9.71 7.63
N GLY A 11 5.20 8.91 8.27
CA GLY A 11 5.60 8.03 9.38
C GLY A 11 6.25 6.73 8.86
N PRO A 12 7.00 6.01 9.70
CA PRO A 12 7.59 4.73 9.31
C PRO A 12 6.50 3.70 8.99
N SER A 13 6.78 2.85 8.02
CA SER A 13 6.07 1.61 7.71
C SER A 13 6.88 0.40 8.18
N ILE A 14 6.27 -0.77 8.15
CA ILE A 14 6.94 -2.04 8.46
C ILE A 14 8.18 -2.29 7.59
N TRP A 15 8.22 -1.81 6.35
CA TRP A 15 9.39 -1.96 5.49
C TRP A 15 10.55 -1.04 5.90
N ASP A 16 10.27 0.15 6.41
CA ASP A 16 11.31 1.05 6.90
C ASP A 16 12.00 0.41 8.11
N THR A 17 11.22 0.01 9.11
CA THR A 17 11.72 -0.70 10.30
C THR A 17 12.45 -1.99 9.92
N PHE A 18 11.86 -2.83 9.08
CA PHE A 18 12.45 -4.11 8.70
C PHE A 18 13.81 -3.94 8.00
N THR A 19 13.93 -3.00 7.07
CA THR A 19 15.19 -2.77 6.34
C THR A 19 16.25 -2.04 7.16
N HIS A 20 15.84 -1.20 8.12
CA HIS A 20 16.76 -0.51 9.03
C HIS A 20 17.26 -1.42 10.16
N GLU A 21 16.42 -2.29 10.69
CA GLU A 21 16.78 -3.23 11.76
C GLU A 21 17.52 -4.47 11.25
N TYR A 22 17.13 -4.96 10.06
CA TYR A 22 17.66 -6.20 9.48
C TYR A 22 18.21 -5.97 8.06
N PRO A 23 19.20 -5.08 7.86
CA PRO A 23 19.74 -4.80 6.53
C PRO A 23 20.32 -6.05 5.86
N GLU A 24 20.83 -7.01 6.63
CA GLU A 24 21.36 -8.28 6.12
C GLU A 24 20.30 -9.18 5.46
N LYS A 25 19.01 -8.91 5.68
CA LYS A 25 17.89 -9.60 5.03
C LYS A 25 17.60 -9.06 3.62
N ILE A 26 18.22 -7.94 3.25
CA ILE A 26 18.19 -7.40 1.89
C ILE A 26 19.48 -7.79 1.19
N THR A 27 19.37 -8.37 -0.01
CA THR A 27 20.49 -8.97 -0.75
C THR A 27 21.72 -8.06 -0.87
N ASP A 28 21.52 -6.75 -1.03
CA ASP A 28 22.57 -5.72 -1.14
C ASP A 28 22.64 -4.78 0.07
N GLY A 29 21.85 -5.03 1.12
CA GLY A 29 21.76 -4.18 2.31
C GLY A 29 21.11 -2.81 2.06
N SER A 30 20.51 -2.58 0.90
CA SER A 30 19.85 -1.31 0.58
C SER A 30 18.48 -1.17 1.26
N ASN A 31 17.92 0.04 1.22
CA ASN A 31 16.62 0.34 1.80
C ASN A 31 15.78 1.28 0.91
N GLY A 32 14.58 1.61 1.37
CA GLY A 32 13.61 2.45 0.65
C GLY A 32 13.73 3.96 0.87
N ASP A 33 14.76 4.46 1.58
CA ASP A 33 14.79 5.83 2.11
C ASP A 33 14.71 6.89 1.01
N VAL A 34 15.38 6.63 -0.13
CA VAL A 34 15.36 7.47 -1.34
C VAL A 34 14.67 6.76 -2.49
N ALA A 35 14.93 5.45 -2.68
CA ALA A 35 14.49 4.66 -3.84
C ALA A 35 14.84 5.35 -5.18
N VAL A 36 13.85 5.60 -6.04
CA VAL A 36 14.06 6.32 -7.32
C VAL A 36 13.79 7.84 -7.21
N ASP A 37 13.59 8.34 -6.01
CA ASP A 37 13.25 9.74 -5.70
C ASP A 37 11.98 10.26 -6.39
N GLU A 38 10.98 9.39 -6.60
CA GLU A 38 9.69 9.76 -7.22
C GLU A 38 8.98 10.86 -6.42
N TYR A 39 9.24 11.01 -5.11
CA TYR A 39 8.66 12.13 -4.36
C TYR A 39 9.03 13.50 -4.95
N ASN A 40 10.25 13.64 -5.46
CA ASN A 40 10.72 14.88 -6.08
C ASN A 40 10.60 14.88 -7.60
N ARG A 41 10.54 13.70 -8.22
CA ARG A 41 10.70 13.52 -9.67
C ARG A 41 9.44 12.97 -10.33
N TYR A 42 8.28 13.03 -9.67
CA TYR A 42 7.04 12.48 -10.20
C TYR A 42 6.62 13.11 -11.54
N GLU A 43 6.98 14.38 -11.80
CA GLU A 43 6.74 15.05 -13.08
C GLU A 43 7.57 14.44 -14.21
N GLU A 44 8.83 14.09 -13.92
CA GLU A 44 9.71 13.39 -14.88
C GLU A 44 9.18 11.98 -15.17
N ASP A 45 8.76 11.26 -14.14
CA ASP A 45 8.16 9.92 -14.27
C ASP A 45 6.89 9.97 -15.14
N ALA A 46 6.00 10.95 -14.92
CA ALA A 46 4.80 11.14 -15.75
C ALA A 46 5.16 11.48 -17.21
N ALA A 47 6.11 12.39 -17.43
CA ALA A 47 6.55 12.78 -18.76
C ALA A 47 7.18 11.61 -19.55
N ILE A 48 8.01 10.78 -18.90
CA ILE A 48 8.59 9.58 -19.53
C ILE A 48 7.48 8.63 -19.97
N MET A 49 6.50 8.36 -19.12
CA MET A 49 5.41 7.44 -19.42
C MET A 49 4.53 7.96 -20.56
N LYS A 50 4.31 9.28 -20.61
CA LYS A 50 3.62 9.91 -21.73
C LYS A 50 4.40 9.79 -23.04
N ASN A 51 5.71 10.00 -23.00
CA ASN A 51 6.58 9.85 -24.17
C ASN A 51 6.62 8.41 -24.69
N MET A 52 6.41 7.42 -23.81
CA MET A 52 6.25 6.01 -24.18
C MET A 52 4.84 5.67 -24.70
N ASN A 53 3.94 6.66 -24.78
CA ASN A 53 2.56 6.52 -25.23
C ASN A 53 1.72 5.55 -24.38
N TRP A 54 1.89 5.59 -23.06
CA TRP A 54 1.07 4.82 -22.12
C TRP A 54 -0.20 5.58 -21.72
N ASP A 55 -1.34 4.89 -21.81
CA ASP A 55 -2.66 5.44 -21.50
C ASP A 55 -2.97 5.51 -20.00
N ALA A 56 -2.25 4.75 -19.17
CA ALA A 56 -2.52 4.62 -17.74
C ALA A 56 -1.23 4.52 -16.92
N TYR A 57 -1.26 5.10 -15.72
CA TYR A 57 -0.19 5.00 -14.72
C TYR A 57 -0.76 4.36 -13.46
N ARG A 58 -0.22 3.18 -13.10
CA ARG A 58 -0.54 2.52 -11.83
C ARG A 58 0.48 2.92 -10.77
N PHE A 59 0.00 3.47 -9.65
CA PHE A 59 0.82 3.77 -8.48
C PHE A 59 0.11 3.37 -7.19
N SER A 60 0.83 3.37 -6.07
CA SER A 60 0.24 3.18 -4.74
C SER A 60 0.29 4.47 -3.92
N ILE A 61 -0.69 4.65 -3.04
CA ILE A 61 -0.64 5.68 -2.01
C ILE A 61 -0.02 5.05 -0.77
N SER A 62 0.99 5.69 -0.18
CA SER A 62 1.57 5.19 1.05
C SER A 62 0.65 5.49 2.23
N TRP A 63 0.22 4.45 2.95
CA TRP A 63 -0.65 4.62 4.12
C TRP A 63 0.05 5.47 5.18
N SER A 64 1.28 5.13 5.52
CA SER A 64 2.07 5.88 6.51
C SER A 64 2.40 7.31 6.08
N ARG A 65 2.28 7.64 4.78
CA ARG A 65 2.40 9.04 4.30
C ARG A 65 1.14 9.84 4.53
N ILE A 66 -0.04 9.25 4.35
CA ILE A 66 -1.33 9.93 4.56
C ILE A 66 -1.68 10.00 6.05
N LEU A 67 -1.48 8.90 6.77
CA LEU A 67 -1.72 8.76 8.20
C LEU A 67 -0.42 8.26 8.87
N PRO A 68 0.47 9.17 9.31
CA PRO A 68 1.75 8.80 9.92
C PRO A 68 1.65 7.92 11.17
N LYS A 69 0.51 7.99 11.87
CA LYS A 69 0.18 7.15 13.03
C LYS A 69 -0.81 6.03 12.69
N GLY A 70 -1.04 5.78 11.40
CA GLY A 70 -1.96 4.77 10.85
C GLY A 70 -3.45 5.10 10.97
N LYS A 71 -3.87 5.78 12.04
CA LYS A 71 -5.27 6.11 12.36
C LYS A 71 -5.62 7.56 12.07
N LEU A 72 -6.89 7.83 11.73
CA LEU A 72 -7.41 9.20 11.59
C LEU A 72 -7.27 10.03 12.88
N SER A 73 -7.44 9.39 14.04
CA SER A 73 -7.27 10.03 15.36
C SER A 73 -5.85 10.54 15.60
N GLY A 74 -4.85 9.95 14.93
CA GLY A 74 -3.46 10.38 14.99
C GLY A 74 -3.11 11.54 14.04
N GLY A 75 -4.11 12.05 13.29
CA GLY A 75 -3.95 13.18 12.38
C GLY A 75 -3.65 12.79 10.94
N VAL A 76 -4.05 13.68 10.01
CA VAL A 76 -3.81 13.53 8.57
C VAL A 76 -2.63 14.40 8.17
N ASN A 77 -1.67 13.81 7.45
CA ASN A 77 -0.57 14.56 6.88
C ASN A 77 -1.00 15.27 5.59
N ILE A 78 -1.15 16.59 5.68
CA ILE A 78 -1.60 17.43 4.56
C ILE A 78 -0.57 17.50 3.44
N GLU A 79 0.73 17.47 3.76
CA GLU A 79 1.79 17.44 2.74
C GLU A 79 1.72 16.15 1.91
N GLY A 80 1.50 15.01 2.56
CA GLY A 80 1.26 13.73 1.89
C GLY A 80 0.03 13.76 0.96
N ILE A 81 -1.06 14.38 1.39
CA ILE A 81 -2.26 14.58 0.54
C ILE A 81 -1.93 15.46 -0.66
N GLN A 82 -1.17 16.55 -0.46
CA GLN A 82 -0.80 17.47 -1.52
C GLN A 82 0.09 16.79 -2.56
N TYR A 83 1.07 15.99 -2.13
CA TYR A 83 1.94 15.21 -3.02
C TYR A 83 1.13 14.33 -3.98
N TYR A 84 0.23 13.47 -3.46
CA TYR A 84 -0.58 12.62 -4.33
C TYR A 84 -1.57 13.42 -5.18
N SER A 85 -2.09 14.53 -4.67
CA SER A 85 -2.94 15.42 -5.48
C SER A 85 -2.17 16.01 -6.66
N ASN A 86 -0.91 16.42 -6.48
CA ASN A 86 -0.06 16.94 -7.55
C ASN A 86 0.25 15.86 -8.58
N LEU A 87 0.67 14.67 -8.14
CA LEU A 87 0.90 13.53 -9.04
C LEU A 87 -0.35 13.19 -9.86
N ILE A 88 -1.52 13.09 -9.22
CA ILE A 88 -2.77 12.80 -9.93
C ILE A 88 -3.11 13.91 -10.94
N ASN A 89 -2.92 15.17 -10.57
CA ASN A 89 -3.14 16.29 -11.48
C ASN A 89 -2.22 16.22 -12.70
N GLU A 90 -0.94 15.90 -12.48
CA GLU A 90 0.05 15.76 -13.55
C GLU A 90 -0.33 14.63 -14.51
N LEU A 91 -0.71 13.46 -13.99
CA LEU A 91 -1.16 12.34 -14.82
C LEU A 91 -2.39 12.71 -15.66
N VAL A 92 -3.39 13.33 -15.03
CA VAL A 92 -4.62 13.75 -15.74
C VAL A 92 -4.30 14.83 -16.79
N ALA A 93 -3.41 15.77 -16.51
CA ALA A 93 -2.99 16.80 -17.46
C ALA A 93 -2.26 16.22 -18.68
N ASN A 94 -1.64 15.04 -18.53
CA ASN A 94 -0.98 14.30 -19.60
C ASN A 94 -1.90 13.25 -20.26
N ASP A 95 -3.22 13.30 -20.04
CA ASP A 95 -4.20 12.31 -20.52
C ASP A 95 -3.93 10.86 -20.07
N GLN A 96 -3.25 10.68 -18.93
CA GLN A 96 -2.96 9.37 -18.36
C GLN A 96 -3.95 9.03 -17.25
N GLN A 97 -4.55 7.85 -17.33
CA GLN A 97 -5.50 7.39 -16.33
C GLN A 97 -4.78 6.93 -15.05
N PRO A 98 -5.10 7.50 -13.87
CA PRO A 98 -4.52 7.05 -12.61
C PRO A 98 -5.21 5.76 -12.12
N PHE A 99 -4.42 4.69 -11.98
CA PHE A 99 -4.82 3.43 -11.35
C PHE A 99 -4.20 3.34 -9.95
N VAL A 100 -5.01 3.59 -8.92
CA VAL A 100 -4.49 3.80 -7.56
C VAL A 100 -4.63 2.55 -6.73
N THR A 101 -3.51 2.09 -6.17
CA THR A 101 -3.45 1.01 -5.19
C THR A 101 -3.42 1.59 -3.77
N LEU A 102 -4.37 1.23 -2.92
CA LEU A 102 -4.47 1.70 -1.52
C LEU A 102 -3.44 1.02 -0.61
N PHE A 103 -3.28 -0.29 -0.75
CA PHE A 103 -2.31 -1.03 0.05
C PHE A 103 -1.32 -1.79 -0.83
N HIS A 104 -0.05 -1.45 -0.66
CA HIS A 104 1.05 -2.12 -1.31
C HIS A 104 2.10 -2.49 -0.27
N TRP A 105 1.70 -3.35 0.67
CA TRP A 105 2.55 -3.98 1.70
C TRP A 105 3.21 -2.99 2.69
N ASP A 106 2.75 -1.75 2.76
CA ASP A 106 3.37 -0.67 3.54
C ASP A 106 2.55 -0.30 4.78
N VAL A 107 2.24 -1.30 5.62
CA VAL A 107 1.52 -1.07 6.89
C VAL A 107 2.26 -0.02 7.72
N PRO A 108 1.61 1.03 8.24
CA PRO A 108 2.25 1.97 9.15
C PRO A 108 2.79 1.23 10.38
N GLN A 109 4.06 1.44 10.73
CA GLN A 109 4.72 0.76 11.86
C GLN A 109 3.94 0.99 13.17
N ALA A 110 3.32 2.16 13.33
CA ALA A 110 2.48 2.45 14.49
C ALA A 110 1.34 1.43 14.71
N LEU A 111 0.76 0.87 13.64
CA LEU A 111 -0.29 -0.16 13.74
C LEU A 111 0.30 -1.55 13.99
N GLU A 112 1.49 -1.80 13.43
CA GLU A 112 2.24 -3.03 13.71
C GLU A 112 2.64 -3.09 15.19
N ASP A 113 3.14 -1.99 15.75
CA ASP A 113 3.51 -1.88 17.16
C ASP A 113 2.30 -1.96 18.11
N GLU A 114 1.17 -1.36 17.72
CA GLU A 114 -0.01 -1.26 18.59
C GLU A 114 -0.73 -2.60 18.71
N TYR A 115 -0.91 -3.34 17.60
CA TYR A 115 -1.70 -4.58 17.61
C TYR A 115 -1.23 -5.64 16.61
N GLY A 116 -0.06 -5.50 15.99
CA GLY A 116 0.47 -6.46 15.01
C GLY A 116 -0.13 -6.34 13.61
N GLY A 117 -0.60 -5.13 13.23
CA GLY A 117 -1.04 -4.85 11.87
C GLY A 117 -2.13 -5.81 11.39
N PHE A 118 -1.87 -6.54 10.30
CA PHE A 118 -2.86 -7.46 9.72
C PHE A 118 -3.11 -8.74 10.55
N LEU A 119 -2.36 -9.00 11.62
CA LEU A 119 -2.69 -10.08 12.55
C LEU A 119 -3.93 -9.78 13.38
N SER A 120 -4.25 -8.50 13.60
CA SER A 120 -5.40 -8.08 14.39
C SER A 120 -6.60 -7.70 13.52
N PRO A 121 -7.85 -8.04 13.93
CA PRO A 121 -9.05 -7.58 13.24
C PRO A 121 -9.26 -6.05 13.35
N GLU A 122 -8.55 -5.36 14.24
CA GLU A 122 -8.63 -3.89 14.37
C GLU A 122 -8.23 -3.17 13.07
N ILE A 123 -7.29 -3.74 12.31
CA ILE A 123 -6.81 -3.20 11.02
C ILE A 123 -7.94 -2.98 10.02
N VAL A 124 -9.04 -3.72 10.12
CA VAL A 124 -10.17 -3.64 9.19
C VAL A 124 -10.83 -2.26 9.23
N ASN A 125 -11.00 -1.70 10.42
CA ASN A 125 -11.59 -0.38 10.60
C ASN A 125 -10.60 0.72 10.20
N ASP A 126 -9.35 0.59 10.59
CA ASP A 126 -8.32 1.58 10.25
C ASP A 126 -8.07 1.63 8.73
N PHE A 127 -8.04 0.48 8.06
CA PHE A 127 -7.93 0.41 6.60
C PHE A 127 -9.16 0.97 5.89
N ARG A 128 -10.37 0.69 6.41
CA ARG A 128 -11.62 1.29 5.89
C ARG A 128 -11.55 2.81 5.96
N ASP A 129 -11.14 3.36 7.09
CA ASP A 129 -11.10 4.80 7.35
C ASP A 129 -10.03 5.49 6.50
N TYR A 130 -8.86 4.86 6.36
CA TYR A 130 -7.82 5.27 5.42
C TYR A 130 -8.33 5.26 3.96
N GLY A 131 -8.97 4.16 3.53
CA GLY A 131 -9.56 4.05 2.21
C GLY A 131 -10.63 5.12 1.94
N GLU A 132 -11.52 5.37 2.91
CA GLU A 132 -12.53 6.44 2.81
C GLU A 132 -11.89 7.82 2.65
N LEU A 133 -10.83 8.11 3.41
CA LEU A 133 -10.09 9.36 3.28
C LEU A 133 -9.51 9.51 1.86
N CYS A 134 -8.89 8.46 1.32
CA CYS A 134 -8.37 8.46 -0.05
C CYS A 134 -9.49 8.68 -1.10
N PHE A 135 -10.61 7.98 -0.98
CA PHE A 135 -11.76 8.16 -1.88
C PHE A 135 -12.30 9.60 -1.82
N LYS A 136 -12.40 10.17 -0.61
CA LYS A 136 -12.87 11.54 -0.40
C LYS A 136 -11.92 12.58 -1.01
N LYS A 137 -10.61 12.35 -0.93
CA LYS A 137 -9.60 13.34 -1.34
C LYS A 137 -9.23 13.27 -2.82
N PHE A 138 -9.33 12.09 -3.43
CA PHE A 138 -8.81 11.85 -4.78
C PHE A 138 -9.86 11.27 -5.75
N GLY A 139 -11.01 10.81 -5.26
CA GLY A 139 -12.02 10.13 -6.10
C GLY A 139 -12.70 11.03 -7.14
N ASP A 140 -12.52 12.35 -7.04
CA ASP A 140 -12.93 13.31 -8.07
C ASP A 140 -12.15 13.12 -9.37
N ARG A 141 -10.87 12.73 -9.29
CA ARG A 141 -9.97 12.47 -10.45
C ARG A 141 -9.66 10.99 -10.65
N VAL A 142 -9.61 10.19 -9.57
CA VAL A 142 -9.29 8.76 -9.62
C VAL A 142 -10.55 7.91 -9.76
N LYS A 143 -10.62 7.14 -10.85
CA LYS A 143 -11.76 6.27 -11.19
C LYS A 143 -11.47 4.78 -11.02
N HIS A 144 -10.20 4.40 -10.93
CA HIS A 144 -9.76 3.01 -10.81
C HIS A 144 -9.00 2.78 -9.52
N TRP A 145 -9.61 2.00 -8.62
CA TRP A 145 -9.09 1.72 -7.30
C TRP A 145 -8.75 0.24 -7.14
N ILE A 146 -7.57 -0.02 -6.60
CA ILE A 146 -7.09 -1.34 -6.20
C ILE A 146 -6.91 -1.28 -4.69
N THR A 147 -7.66 -2.10 -3.96
CA THR A 147 -7.59 -2.12 -2.49
C THR A 147 -6.30 -2.74 -1.99
N LEU A 148 -6.00 -3.96 -2.43
CA LEU A 148 -4.84 -4.75 -2.01
C LEU A 148 -4.02 -5.17 -3.22
N ASN A 149 -2.70 -5.01 -3.15
CA ASN A 149 -1.74 -5.64 -4.05
C ASN A 149 -1.36 -7.03 -3.52
N GLU A 150 -1.52 -8.06 -4.34
CA GLU A 150 -0.95 -9.40 -4.10
C GLU A 150 -1.06 -9.88 -2.64
N PRO A 151 -2.30 -10.00 -2.10
CA PRO A 151 -2.52 -10.34 -0.70
C PRO A 151 -1.86 -11.67 -0.29
N TRP A 152 -1.86 -12.66 -1.17
CA TRP A 152 -1.15 -13.93 -0.96
C TRP A 152 0.37 -13.73 -0.77
N GLY A 153 0.99 -12.90 -1.61
CA GLY A 153 2.42 -12.61 -1.54
C GLY A 153 2.80 -11.92 -0.23
N PHE A 154 1.98 -10.96 0.22
CA PHE A 154 2.15 -10.31 1.51
C PHE A 154 2.02 -11.29 2.68
N ALA A 155 0.95 -12.09 2.71
CA ALA A 155 0.69 -13.01 3.82
C ALA A 155 1.76 -14.10 3.95
N ILE A 156 2.16 -14.71 2.84
CA ILE A 156 3.18 -15.76 2.85
C ILE A 156 4.58 -15.17 3.05
N GLY A 157 4.93 -14.09 2.34
CA GLY A 157 6.24 -13.48 2.42
C GLY A 157 6.54 -12.85 3.78
N GLY A 158 5.53 -12.24 4.41
CA GLY A 158 5.67 -11.55 5.70
C GLY A 158 5.51 -12.44 6.92
N TYR A 159 4.77 -13.56 6.83
CA TYR A 159 4.34 -14.37 7.99
C TYR A 159 4.51 -15.89 7.81
N GLY A 160 4.84 -16.36 6.60
CA GLY A 160 4.92 -17.79 6.27
C GLY A 160 6.33 -18.40 6.36
N GLY A 161 7.38 -17.58 6.42
CA GLY A 161 8.75 -18.04 6.22
C GLY A 161 9.03 -18.33 4.75
N HIS A 162 9.45 -17.31 4.01
CA HIS A 162 9.81 -17.41 2.60
C HIS A 162 11.34 -17.29 2.43
N VAL A 163 11.91 -17.84 1.36
CA VAL A 163 13.37 -17.78 1.11
C VAL A 163 13.84 -16.33 0.99
N LEU A 164 12.99 -15.46 0.45
CA LEU A 164 13.17 -14.01 0.47
C LEU A 164 12.25 -13.42 1.54
N PRO A 165 12.78 -12.94 2.67
CA PRO A 165 11.98 -12.39 3.76
C PRO A 165 11.33 -11.07 3.35
N GLN A 166 10.05 -10.93 3.65
CA GLN A 166 9.33 -9.66 3.53
C GLN A 166 8.97 -9.13 4.92
N ALA A 167 8.84 -7.82 5.06
CA ALA A 167 8.36 -7.21 6.30
C ALA A 167 6.96 -7.76 6.68
N PRO A 168 6.68 -8.02 7.97
CA PRO A 168 7.52 -7.78 9.15
C PRO A 168 8.55 -8.89 9.45
N GLY A 169 8.67 -9.90 8.59
CA GLY A 169 9.66 -10.95 8.70
C GLY A 169 9.38 -11.89 9.87
N ARG A 170 8.14 -12.40 9.94
CA ARG A 170 7.67 -13.38 10.92
C ARG A 170 7.60 -14.81 10.36
N CYS A 171 8.07 -15.78 11.14
CA CYS A 171 7.94 -17.21 10.83
C CYS A 171 8.11 -18.08 12.07
N SER A 172 7.71 -19.36 11.96
CA SER A 172 7.95 -20.34 13.03
C SER A 172 9.45 -20.66 13.22
N ASP A 173 9.84 -20.84 14.48
CA ASP A 173 11.24 -21.13 14.88
C ASP A 173 11.83 -22.37 14.19
N TRP A 174 11.03 -23.40 13.96
CA TRP A 174 11.48 -24.65 13.33
C TRP A 174 11.98 -24.47 11.89
N GLN A 175 11.67 -23.35 11.25
CA GLN A 175 12.17 -23.03 9.92
C GLN A 175 13.62 -22.54 9.92
N SER A 176 14.15 -22.11 11.07
CA SER A 176 15.56 -21.68 11.23
C SER A 176 16.00 -20.57 10.26
N LEU A 177 15.08 -19.68 9.86
CA LEU A 177 15.33 -18.63 8.86
C LEU A 177 15.81 -17.28 9.44
N ASN A 178 16.10 -17.20 10.75
CA ASN A 178 16.49 -15.95 11.46
C ASN A 178 15.43 -14.82 11.38
N TYR A 179 14.16 -15.18 11.52
CA TYR A 179 13.00 -14.27 11.52
C TYR A 179 12.70 -13.74 12.94
N THR A 180 11.83 -12.74 13.04
CA THR A 180 11.50 -12.07 14.32
C THR A 180 10.56 -12.88 15.23
N GLY A 181 10.22 -14.11 14.84
CA GLY A 181 9.31 -15.04 15.52
C GLY A 181 7.95 -15.17 14.82
N GLY A 182 7.04 -15.95 15.40
CA GLY A 182 5.66 -16.12 14.92
C GLY A 182 5.26 -17.57 14.65
N ASP A 183 4.11 -17.76 14.00
CA ASP A 183 3.57 -19.07 13.65
C ASP A 183 3.09 -19.14 12.20
N SER A 184 3.93 -19.73 11.34
CA SER A 184 3.66 -19.90 9.92
C SER A 184 2.52 -20.86 9.60
N SER A 185 2.03 -21.63 10.58
CA SER A 185 0.86 -22.49 10.41
C SER A 185 -0.46 -21.74 10.59
N THR A 186 -0.45 -20.56 11.21
CA THR A 186 -1.68 -19.80 11.56
C THR A 186 -1.67 -18.36 11.05
N GLU A 187 -0.55 -17.65 11.17
CA GLU A 187 -0.46 -16.21 10.87
C GLU A 187 -0.78 -15.85 9.41
N PRO A 188 -0.30 -16.57 8.38
CA PRO A 188 -0.68 -16.27 7.00
C PRO A 188 -2.18 -16.33 6.76
N TYR A 189 -2.90 -17.23 7.45
CA TYR A 189 -4.36 -17.33 7.34
C TYR A 189 -5.07 -16.19 8.06
N LEU A 190 -4.59 -15.79 9.24
CA LEU A 190 -5.13 -14.63 9.97
C LEU A 190 -4.95 -13.34 9.17
N VAL A 191 -3.76 -13.11 8.64
CA VAL A 191 -3.43 -11.96 7.79
C VAL A 191 -4.33 -11.94 6.54
N SER A 192 -4.42 -13.07 5.83
CA SER A 192 -5.29 -13.19 4.65
C SER A 192 -6.76 -12.93 4.99
N HIS A 193 -7.24 -13.43 6.14
CA HIS A 193 -8.61 -13.22 6.61
C HIS A 193 -8.89 -11.73 6.84
N ASN A 194 -8.04 -11.06 7.61
CA ASN A 194 -8.19 -9.63 7.91
C ASN A 194 -8.01 -8.76 6.67
N GLN A 195 -7.13 -9.13 5.73
CA GLN A 195 -7.03 -8.49 4.42
C GLN A 195 -8.34 -8.55 3.64
N LEU A 196 -8.98 -9.72 3.56
CA LEU A 196 -10.26 -9.87 2.86
C LEU A 196 -11.39 -9.07 3.53
N LEU A 197 -11.43 -9.04 4.87
CA LEU A 197 -12.38 -8.21 5.61
C LEU A 197 -12.14 -6.71 5.39
N ALA A 198 -10.88 -6.26 5.41
CA ALA A 198 -10.48 -4.89 5.14
C ALA A 198 -10.85 -4.45 3.71
N HIS A 199 -10.59 -5.32 2.72
CA HIS A 199 -11.07 -5.14 1.35
C HIS A 199 -12.59 -4.96 1.30
N ALA A 200 -13.35 -5.88 1.90
CA ALA A 200 -14.80 -5.84 1.88
C ALA A 200 -15.35 -4.56 2.55
N ALA A 201 -14.75 -4.13 3.67
CA ALA A 201 -15.11 -2.91 4.37
C ALA A 201 -14.87 -1.66 3.50
N ALA A 202 -13.70 -1.54 2.88
CA ALA A 202 -13.37 -0.42 1.99
C ALA A 202 -14.27 -0.38 0.75
N VAL A 203 -14.50 -1.52 0.10
CA VAL A 203 -15.40 -1.61 -1.07
C VAL A 203 -16.84 -1.25 -0.67
N LYS A 204 -17.33 -1.73 0.47
CA LYS A 204 -18.69 -1.40 0.94
C LYS A 204 -18.86 0.11 1.09
N VAL A 205 -17.88 0.80 1.68
CA VAL A 205 -17.90 2.26 1.79
C VAL A 205 -17.84 2.93 0.41
N TYR A 206 -16.95 2.48 -0.47
CA TYR A 206 -16.83 3.01 -1.83
C TYR A 206 -18.16 2.92 -2.60
N LYS A 207 -18.78 1.74 -2.60
CA LYS A 207 -20.05 1.51 -3.30
C LYS A 207 -21.19 2.35 -2.73
N ALA A 208 -21.27 2.46 -1.41
CA ALA A 208 -22.34 3.19 -0.73
C ALA A 208 -22.26 4.71 -0.94
N LYS A 209 -21.04 5.28 -0.94
CA LYS A 209 -20.84 6.74 -0.90
C LYS A 209 -20.28 7.35 -2.20
N TYR A 210 -19.54 6.59 -3.00
CA TYR A 210 -18.70 7.15 -4.07
C TYR A 210 -18.97 6.57 -5.47
N GLN A 211 -19.55 5.36 -5.58
CA GLN A 211 -19.82 4.73 -6.88
C GLN A 211 -20.95 5.42 -7.67
N GLY A 212 -21.89 6.10 -6.99
CA GLY A 212 -23.05 6.75 -7.62
C GLY A 212 -22.84 8.19 -8.13
N ILE A 213 -21.65 8.77 -7.96
CA ILE A 213 -21.40 10.18 -8.30
C ILE A 213 -21.15 10.39 -9.82
N SER A 214 -20.86 9.34 -10.58
CA SER A 214 -20.59 9.44 -12.03
C SER A 214 -21.84 9.12 -12.87
N LYS A 215 -22.54 10.14 -13.36
CA LYS A 215 -23.58 10.01 -14.40
C LYS A 215 -22.95 10.24 -15.78
N ARG A 216 -22.32 9.20 -16.36
CA ARG A 216 -22.15 8.90 -17.81
C ARG A 216 -20.81 8.18 -18.06
N ILE A 217 -20.91 7.03 -18.73
CA ILE A 217 -19.91 6.33 -19.57
C ILE A 217 -18.57 5.90 -18.92
N ASP A 218 -18.06 6.56 -17.88
CA ASP A 218 -16.85 6.13 -17.16
C ASP A 218 -17.21 5.17 -16.02
N ARG A 219 -16.84 3.90 -16.19
CA ARG A 219 -17.05 2.86 -15.17
C ARG A 219 -16.04 3.03 -14.04
N ASN A 220 -16.45 3.70 -12.97
CA ASN A 220 -15.76 3.70 -11.69
C ASN A 220 -15.66 2.27 -11.15
N ASN A 221 -14.44 1.77 -10.95
CA ASN A 221 -14.19 0.39 -10.54
C ASN A 221 -13.30 0.34 -9.29
N VAL A 222 -13.60 -0.61 -8.40
CA VAL A 222 -12.79 -0.94 -7.22
C VAL A 222 -12.60 -2.45 -7.14
N GLY A 223 -11.37 -2.93 -6.91
CA GLY A 223 -11.07 -4.37 -6.89
C GLY A 223 -9.82 -4.74 -6.09
N ILE A 224 -9.39 -6.01 -6.19
CA ILE A 224 -8.11 -6.53 -5.70
C ILE A 224 -7.24 -6.81 -6.91
N LEU A 225 -5.93 -6.60 -6.79
CA LEU A 225 -4.98 -7.08 -7.79
C LEU A 225 -4.38 -8.41 -7.34
N LEU A 226 -4.55 -9.43 -8.17
CA LEU A 226 -3.87 -10.71 -8.09
C LEU A 226 -2.91 -10.79 -9.27
N VAL A 227 -1.64 -11.11 -9.01
CA VAL A 227 -0.69 -11.47 -10.05
C VAL A 227 -0.32 -12.93 -9.84
N TRP A 228 -0.44 -13.72 -10.90
CA TRP A 228 0.12 -15.07 -10.95
C TRP A 228 1.26 -15.01 -11.96
N ALA A 229 2.48 -15.33 -11.51
CA ALA A 229 3.50 -15.75 -12.44
C ALA A 229 3.04 -17.09 -13.01
N ILE A 230 2.69 -17.11 -14.30
CA ILE A 230 2.73 -18.37 -15.04
C ILE A 230 4.22 -18.65 -15.20
N ASP A 231 4.78 -19.49 -14.33
CA ASP A 231 6.12 -20.04 -14.56
C ASP A 231 6.11 -20.66 -15.96
N LYS A 232 6.97 -20.14 -16.83
CA LYS A 232 7.25 -20.70 -18.16
C LYS A 232 8.37 -21.71 -18.07
#